data_AF-A0A096EU61-F1
#
_entry.id   AF-A0A096EU61-F1
#
_cell.length_a   1.000
_cell.length_b   1.000
_cell.length_c   1.000
_cell.angle_alpha   90.00
_cell.angle_beta   90.00
_cell.angle_gamma   90.00
#
_symmetry.space_group_name_H-M   'P 1'
#
loop_
_entity.id
_entity.type
_entity.pdbx_description
1 polymer ?
#
loop_
_entity_poly.entity_id
_entity_poly.type
_entity_poly.pdbx_seq_one_letter_code
_entity_poly.pdbx_strand_id
1 'polypeptide(L)'
;MQKILLAVDAFSTFIGKVAAWAVVLLTMLISWEVFSRYALNKPHAWVLDAQIMLYGTMFMLAGAYTLSKNGHVRGDVLYGFFSPRAQAAVDLCLYILFFLPGVLALTWAGWTYAHESLDIREQTFSAHPLPLYPFKFMIPLAGGVLLLQGLAEIARCMLCLRDGQWPRRGADVEEVDVEKLKEMVQEGKA
;
A
#
# COMPACT_ATOMS: atom_id res chain seq x y z
N MET A 1 20.79 -5.62 -12.61
CA MET A 1 19.60 -4.75 -12.49
C MET A 1 18.37 -5.52 -12.01
N GLN A 2 17.97 -6.61 -12.68
CA GLN A 2 16.75 -7.36 -12.31
C GLN A 2 16.74 -7.88 -10.86
N LYS A 3 17.87 -8.36 -10.33
CA LYS A 3 17.97 -8.79 -8.92
C LYS A 3 17.63 -7.68 -7.92
N ILE A 4 18.01 -6.44 -8.23
CA ILE A 4 17.73 -5.27 -7.37
C ILE A 4 16.24 -4.94 -7.41
N LEU A 5 15.64 -4.94 -8.60
CA LEU A 5 14.21 -4.70 -8.78
C LEU A 5 13.36 -5.71 -8.01
N LEU A 6 13.73 -6.99 -8.08
CA LEU A 6 13.04 -8.06 -7.34
C LEU A 6 13.26 -7.97 -5.83
N ALA A 7 14.44 -7.52 -5.38
CA ALA A 7 14.70 -7.29 -3.96
C ALA A 7 13.82 -6.15 -3.41
N VAL A 8 13.67 -5.06 -4.17
CA VAL A 8 12.76 -3.96 -3.80
C VAL A 8 11.31 -4.43 -3.78
N ASP A 9 10.86 -5.20 -4.77
CA ASP A 9 9.51 -5.77 -4.77
C ASP A 9 9.28 -6.70 -3.57
N ALA A 10 10.26 -7.53 -3.22
CA ALA A 10 10.19 -8.43 -2.08
C ALA A 10 10.10 -7.66 -0.76
N PHE A 11 10.85 -6.56 -0.64
CA PHE A 11 10.79 -5.67 0.52
C PHE A 11 9.41 -4.99 0.64
N SER A 12 8.90 -4.41 -0.46
CA SER A 12 7.56 -3.83 -0.49
C SER A 12 6.47 -4.87 -0.18
N THR A 13 6.63 -6.10 -0.69
CA THR A 13 5.72 -7.22 -0.40
C THR A 13 5.77 -7.64 1.05
N PHE A 14 6.97 -7.69 1.65
CA PHE A 14 7.13 -8.01 3.06
C PHE A 14 6.41 -6.99 3.94
N ILE A 15 6.61 -5.69 3.68
CA ILE A 15 5.95 -4.62 4.41
C ILE A 15 4.43 -4.72 4.27
N GLY A 16 3.91 -4.91 3.05
CA GLY A 16 2.49 -5.08 2.81
C GLY A 16 1.90 -6.28 3.56
N LYS A 17 2.59 -7.43 3.58
CA LYS A 17 2.15 -8.63 4.31
C LYS A 17 2.17 -8.44 5.82
N VAL A 18 3.16 -7.74 6.36
CA VAL A 18 3.20 -7.38 7.79
C VAL A 18 2.04 -6.44 8.12
N ALA A 19 1.82 -5.42 7.30
CA ALA A 19 0.73 -4.47 7.46
C ALA A 19 -0.66 -5.12 7.35
N ALA A 20 -0.82 -6.15 6.51
CA ALA A 20 -2.06 -6.89 6.36
C ALA A 20 -2.55 -7.53 7.67
N TRP A 21 -1.65 -7.91 8.59
CA TRP A 21 -2.05 -8.43 9.90
C TRP A 21 -2.80 -7.41 10.77
N ALA A 22 -2.68 -6.11 10.47
CA ALA A 22 -3.47 -5.10 11.14
C ALA A 22 -4.97 -5.28 10.91
N VAL A 23 -5.40 -5.90 9.79
CA VAL A 23 -6.83 -6.20 9.57
C VAL A 23 -7.35 -7.21 10.58
N VAL A 24 -6.56 -8.23 10.91
CA VAL A 24 -6.92 -9.26 11.89
C VAL A 24 -7.05 -8.63 13.27
N LEU A 25 -6.08 -7.80 13.66
CA LEU A 25 -6.12 -7.04 14.91
C LEU A 25 -7.31 -6.09 14.96
N LEU A 26 -7.61 -5.40 13.85
CA LEU A 26 -8.75 -4.49 13.73
C LEU A 26 -10.07 -5.22 13.92
N THR A 27 -10.25 -6.38 13.27
CA THR A 27 -11.44 -7.23 13.43
C THR A 27 -11.59 -7.66 14.89
N MET A 28 -10.53 -8.17 15.52
CA MET A 28 -10.58 -8.58 16.93
C MET A 28 -10.94 -7.41 17.85
N LEU A 29 -10.36 -6.23 17.62
CA LEU A 29 -10.58 -5.03 18.42
C LEU A 29 -12.01 -4.50 18.28
N ILE A 30 -12.57 -4.51 17.06
CA ILE A 30 -13.97 -4.16 16.80
C ILE A 30 -14.91 -5.17 17.48
N SER A 31 -14.67 -6.47 17.28
CA SER A 31 -15.49 -7.51 17.90
C SER A 31 -15.47 -7.43 19.43
N TRP A 32 -14.31 -7.17 20.01
CA TRP A 32 -14.16 -6.98 21.45
C TRP A 32 -14.94 -5.75 21.95
N GLU A 33 -14.84 -4.60 21.29
CA GLU A 33 -15.55 -3.39 21.72
C GLU A 33 -17.08 -3.55 21.60
N VAL A 34 -17.55 -4.18 20.53
CA VAL A 34 -18.98 -4.53 20.38
C VAL A 34 -19.41 -5.45 21.51
N PHE A 35 -18.67 -6.52 21.79
CA PHE A 35 -18.97 -7.44 22.89
C PHE A 35 -18.95 -6.73 24.26
N SER A 36 -17.91 -5.98 24.57
CA SER A 36 -17.77 -5.29 25.85
C SER A 36 -18.89 -4.27 26.08
N ARG A 37 -19.28 -3.54 25.03
CA ARG A 37 -20.37 -2.57 25.09
C ARG A 37 -21.72 -3.22 25.33
N TYR A 38 -22.06 -4.26 24.57
CA TYR A 38 -23.42 -4.82 24.59
C TYR A 38 -23.61 -5.96 25.58
N ALA A 39 -22.60 -6.80 25.81
CA ALA A 39 -22.67 -7.92 26.74
C ALA A 39 -22.21 -7.54 28.16
N LEU A 40 -21.19 -6.68 28.29
CA LEU A 40 -20.61 -6.32 29.59
C LEU A 40 -21.04 -4.93 30.09
N ASN A 41 -21.72 -4.14 29.27
CA ASN A 41 -22.07 -2.75 29.55
C ASN A 41 -20.85 -1.88 29.97
N LYS A 42 -19.69 -2.14 29.35
CA LYS A 42 -18.40 -1.47 29.60
C LYS A 42 -17.80 -0.97 28.28
N PRO A 43 -18.19 0.22 27.80
CA PRO A 43 -17.61 0.80 26.58
C PRO A 43 -16.20 1.35 26.82
N HIS A 44 -15.34 1.34 25.80
CA HIS A 44 -13.98 1.88 25.89
C HIS A 44 -13.76 3.01 24.86
N ALA A 45 -13.58 4.23 25.35
CA ALA A 45 -13.43 5.41 24.49
C ALA A 45 -12.21 5.36 23.57
N TRP A 46 -11.09 4.76 24.02
CA TRP A 46 -9.83 4.69 23.27
C TRP A 46 -9.89 3.74 22.07
N VAL A 47 -10.85 2.81 22.04
CA VAL A 47 -10.87 1.74 21.04
C VAL A 47 -11.13 2.31 19.64
N LEU A 48 -11.99 3.32 19.51
CA LEU A 48 -12.23 3.98 18.22
C LEU A 48 -10.94 4.62 17.67
N ASP A 49 -10.17 5.29 18.53
CA ASP A 49 -8.90 5.91 18.14
C ASP A 49 -7.91 4.84 17.65
N ALA A 50 -7.75 3.75 18.40
CA ALA A 50 -6.89 2.64 18.04
C ALA A 50 -7.32 1.99 16.71
N GLN A 51 -8.63 1.85 16.46
CA GLN A 51 -9.16 1.33 15.20
C GLN A 51 -8.77 2.22 14.01
N ILE A 52 -8.93 3.54 14.14
CA ILE A 52 -8.56 4.51 13.10
C ILE A 52 -7.06 4.46 12.84
N MET A 53 -6.24 4.42 13.90
CA MET A 53 -4.78 4.35 13.79
C MET A 53 -4.32 3.05 13.11
N LEU A 54 -4.91 1.91 13.47
CA LEU A 54 -4.60 0.61 12.84
C LEU A 54 -5.01 0.57 11.37
N TYR A 55 -6.24 1.03 11.06
CA TYR A 55 -6.75 1.09 9.69
C TYR A 55 -5.90 2.02 8.82
N GLY A 56 -5.56 3.22 9.32
CA GLY A 56 -4.70 4.16 8.62
C GLY A 56 -3.30 3.58 8.37
N THR A 57 -2.71 2.90 9.37
CA THR A 57 -1.40 2.25 9.23
C THR A 57 -1.43 1.18 8.13
N MET A 58 -2.45 0.32 8.14
CA MET A 58 -2.65 -0.70 7.12
C MET A 58 -2.75 -0.09 5.71
N PHE A 59 -3.60 0.93 5.55
CA PHE A 59 -3.85 1.56 4.26
C PHE A 59 -2.60 2.27 3.71
N MET A 60 -1.90 3.04 4.55
CA MET A 60 -0.70 3.76 4.14
C MET A 60 0.42 2.81 3.69
N LEU A 61 0.67 1.74 4.46
CA LEU A 61 1.74 0.78 4.15
C LEU A 61 1.40 -0.14 2.97
N ALA A 62 0.12 -0.33 2.65
CA ALA A 62 -0.30 -1.13 1.49
C ALA A 62 0.11 -0.48 0.15
N GLY A 63 0.27 0.84 0.08
CA GLY A 63 0.53 1.55 -1.18
C GLY A 63 1.75 1.04 -1.95
N ALA A 64 2.89 0.84 -1.27
CA ALA A 64 4.10 0.35 -1.93
C ALA A 64 3.97 -1.11 -2.39
N TYR A 65 3.29 -1.94 -1.61
CA TYR A 65 2.97 -3.31 -2.02
C TYR A 65 2.10 -3.31 -3.28
N THR A 66 0.99 -2.58 -3.28
CA THR A 66 0.09 -2.46 -4.44
C THR A 66 0.84 -1.94 -5.67
N LEU A 67 1.76 -0.99 -5.51
CA LEU A 67 2.58 -0.48 -6.62
C LEU A 67 3.51 -1.56 -7.18
N SER A 68 4.17 -2.35 -6.33
CA SER A 68 5.06 -3.45 -6.75
C SER A 68 4.35 -4.49 -7.62
N LYS A 69 3.07 -4.71 -7.32
CA LYS A 69 2.20 -5.66 -8.02
C LYS A 69 1.47 -5.07 -9.22
N ASN A 70 1.69 -3.78 -9.50
CA ASN A 70 0.94 -3.04 -10.51
C ASN A 70 -0.58 -3.08 -10.30
N GLY A 71 -1.03 -3.18 -9.03
CA GLY A 71 -2.43 -3.35 -8.67
C GLY A 71 -3.19 -2.05 -8.44
N HIS A 72 -2.57 -0.89 -8.70
CA HIS A 72 -3.31 0.37 -8.68
C HIS A 72 -4.26 0.42 -9.86
N VAL A 73 -5.49 0.89 -9.62
CA VAL A 73 -6.47 1.08 -10.70
C VAL A 73 -5.89 2.06 -11.73
N ARG A 74 -5.82 1.61 -12.99
CA ARG A 74 -5.31 2.37 -14.12
C ARG A 74 -6.40 2.57 -15.17
N GLY A 75 -6.29 3.65 -15.95
CA GLY A 75 -7.14 3.88 -17.10
C GLY A 75 -6.69 3.02 -18.28
N ASP A 76 -7.08 1.75 -18.31
CA ASP A 76 -6.46 0.76 -19.20
C ASP A 76 -6.94 0.79 -20.66
N VAL A 77 -8.05 1.49 -20.96
CA VAL A 77 -8.66 1.46 -22.30
C VAL A 77 -7.69 1.99 -23.37
N LEU A 78 -7.10 3.17 -23.18
CA LEU A 78 -6.16 3.74 -24.15
C LEU A 78 -4.76 3.13 -24.01
N TYR A 79 -4.34 2.83 -22.78
CA TYR A 79 -3.02 2.30 -22.48
C TYR A 79 -2.78 0.92 -23.10
N GLY A 80 -3.82 0.07 -23.15
CA GLY A 80 -3.76 -1.27 -23.73
C GLY A 80 -3.45 -1.29 -25.24
N PHE A 81 -3.74 -0.22 -25.97
CA PHE A 81 -3.44 -0.12 -27.41
C PHE A 81 -1.99 0.34 -27.70
N PHE A 82 -1.26 0.81 -26.69
CA PHE A 82 0.08 1.33 -26.89
C PHE A 82 1.13 0.21 -26.96
N SER A 83 2.16 0.42 -27.78
CA SER A 83 3.34 -0.45 -27.75
C SER A 83 4.04 -0.37 -26.38
N PRO A 84 4.80 -1.40 -25.94
CA PRO A 84 5.50 -1.39 -24.65
C PRO A 84 6.38 -0.15 -24.43
N ARG A 85 7.00 0.37 -25.50
CA ARG A 85 7.80 1.60 -25.43
C ARG A 85 6.96 2.86 -25.22
N ALA A 86 5.80 2.96 -25.87
CA ALA A 86 4.89 4.07 -25.68
C ALA A 86 4.28 4.05 -24.27
N GLN A 87 3.88 2.86 -23.79
CA GLN A 87 3.46 2.65 -22.40
C GLN A 87 4.52 3.11 -21.40
N ALA A 88 5.77 2.66 -21.57
CA ALA A 88 6.88 3.02 -20.70
C ALA A 88 7.22 4.52 -20.74
N ALA A 89 7.09 5.17 -21.91
CA ALA A 89 7.30 6.62 -22.04
C ALA A 89 6.24 7.41 -21.25
N VAL A 90 4.96 7.01 -21.38
CA VAL A 90 3.85 7.63 -20.64
C VAL A 90 4.04 7.40 -19.14
N ASP A 91 4.27 6.16 -18.71
CA ASP A 91 4.48 5.83 -17.29
C ASP A 91 5.67 6.60 -16.72
N LEU A 92 6.80 6.66 -17.43
CA LEU A 92 7.98 7.41 -16.99
C LEU A 92 7.67 8.91 -16.83
N CYS A 93 6.94 9.51 -17.77
CA CYS A 93 6.51 10.90 -17.69
C CYS A 93 5.63 11.14 -16.46
N LEU A 94 4.63 10.28 -16.23
CA LEU A 94 3.74 10.37 -15.07
C LEU A 94 4.49 10.16 -13.75
N TYR A 95 5.47 9.25 -13.73
CA TYR A 95 6.32 9.05 -12.56
C TYR A 95 7.14 10.30 -12.23
N ILE A 96 7.72 10.96 -13.24
CA ILE A 96 8.54 12.15 -13.02
C ILE A 96 7.69 13.37 -12.67
N LEU A 97 6.57 13.58 -13.35
CA LEU A 97 5.78 14.80 -13.24
C LEU A 97 4.82 14.79 -12.05
N PHE A 98 4.24 13.63 -11.72
CA PHE A 98 3.20 13.54 -10.70
C PHE A 98 3.61 12.70 -9.51
N PHE A 99 4.18 11.51 -9.75
CA PHE A 99 4.53 10.61 -8.65
C PHE A 99 5.67 11.15 -7.79
N LEU A 100 6.83 11.47 -8.37
CA LEU A 100 8.00 11.90 -7.60
C LEU A 100 7.71 13.17 -6.79
N PRO A 101 7.17 14.27 -7.36
CA PRO A 101 6.88 15.47 -6.59
C PRO A 101 5.83 15.20 -5.51
N GLY A 102 4.78 14.45 -5.84
CA GLY A 102 3.70 14.13 -4.91
C GLY A 102 4.17 13.30 -3.71
N VAL A 103 4.91 12.21 -3.96
CA VAL A 103 5.36 11.32 -2.88
C VAL A 103 6.53 11.93 -2.11
N LEU A 104 7.41 12.72 -2.74
CA LEU A 104 8.43 13.50 -2.02
C LEU A 104 7.78 14.53 -1.10
N ALA A 105 6.79 15.28 -1.59
CA ALA A 105 6.04 16.22 -0.77
C ALA A 105 5.31 15.51 0.39
N LEU A 106 4.65 14.39 0.13
CA LEU A 106 4.00 13.56 1.16
C LEU A 106 5.01 13.11 2.24
N THR A 107 6.17 12.63 1.82
CA THR A 107 7.20 12.11 2.74
C THR A 107 7.81 13.23 3.57
N TRP A 108 8.14 14.35 2.93
CA TRP A 108 8.73 15.50 3.62
C TRP A 108 7.75 16.20 4.56
N ALA A 109 6.53 16.50 4.09
CA ALA A 109 5.48 17.07 4.92
C ALA A 109 5.08 16.11 6.05
N GLY A 110 4.99 14.81 5.75
CA GLY A 110 4.73 13.77 6.76
C GLY A 110 5.80 13.71 7.83
N TRP A 111 7.08 13.87 7.46
CA TRP A 111 8.19 13.92 8.41
C TRP A 111 8.07 15.12 9.35
N THR A 112 7.87 16.32 8.80
CA THR A 112 7.68 17.53 9.60
C THR A 112 6.47 17.40 10.52
N TYR A 113 5.34 16.92 9.99
CA TYR A 113 4.10 16.74 10.75
C TYR A 113 4.23 15.72 11.89
N ALA A 114 4.97 14.62 11.67
CA ALA A 114 5.24 13.64 12.72
C ALA A 114 6.16 14.20 13.82
N HIS A 115 7.15 15.02 13.45
CA HIS A 115 8.04 15.67 14.41
C HIS A 115 7.34 16.74 15.24
N GLU A 116 6.54 17.61 14.62
CA GLU A 116 5.73 18.60 15.34
C GLU A 116 4.82 17.93 16.37
N SER A 117 4.21 16.80 16.00
CA SER A 117 3.39 15.98 16.89
C SER A 117 4.17 15.39 18.06
N LEU A 118 5.41 14.94 17.80
CA LEU A 118 6.31 14.39 18.82
C LEU A 118 6.73 15.47 19.82
N ASP A 119 7.05 16.68 19.35
CA ASP A 119 7.51 17.80 20.18
C ASP A 119 6.43 18.20 21.21
N ILE A 120 5.16 18.16 20.81
CA ILE A 120 4.02 18.45 21.70
C ILE A 120 3.47 17.21 22.42
N ARG A 121 4.04 16.02 22.19
CA ARG A 121 3.55 14.72 22.68
C ARG A 121 2.05 14.53 22.47
N GLU A 122 1.60 14.81 21.24
CA GLU A 122 0.19 14.87 20.88
C GLU A 122 -0.57 13.59 21.27
N GLN A 123 -1.79 13.79 21.76
CA GLN A 123 -2.73 12.75 22.16
C GLN A 123 -4.02 12.86 21.36
N THR A 124 -4.80 11.79 21.31
CA THR A 124 -6.15 11.82 20.74
C THR A 124 -7.13 12.59 21.64
N PHE A 125 -8.31 12.92 21.09
CA PHE A 125 -9.31 13.76 21.76
C PHE A 125 -10.35 12.97 22.57
N SER A 126 -10.21 11.65 22.69
CA SER A 126 -11.16 10.80 23.40
C SER A 126 -11.00 10.88 24.92
N ALA A 127 -11.98 10.36 25.66
CA ALA A 127 -11.97 10.37 27.14
C ALA A 127 -10.79 9.59 27.74
N HIS A 128 -10.23 8.65 27.00
CA HIS A 128 -9.00 7.92 27.34
C HIS A 128 -8.00 8.10 26.19
N PRO A 129 -7.26 9.22 26.16
CA PRO A 129 -6.40 9.56 25.04
C PRO A 129 -5.31 8.52 24.80
N LEU A 130 -4.99 8.30 23.53
CA LEU A 130 -3.83 7.54 23.09
C LEU A 130 -2.74 8.48 22.55
N PRO A 131 -1.45 8.12 22.71
CA PRO A 131 -0.37 8.83 22.05
C PRO A 131 -0.53 8.78 20.53
N LEU A 132 -0.72 9.95 19.90
CA LEU A 132 -0.95 10.06 18.46
C LEU A 132 0.35 10.21 17.67
N TYR A 133 1.37 10.82 18.28
CA TYR A 133 2.65 11.08 17.61
C TYR A 133 3.32 9.84 17.00
N PRO A 134 3.32 8.63 17.60
CA PRO A 134 3.94 7.45 16.98
C PRO A 134 3.24 7.04 15.68
N PHE A 135 1.91 7.21 15.63
CA PHE A 135 1.13 6.89 14.45
C PHE A 135 1.44 7.82 13.28
N LYS A 136 1.68 9.12 13.54
CA LYS A 136 2.01 10.07 12.47
C LYS A 136 3.32 9.74 11.76
N PHE A 137 4.27 9.05 12.40
CA PHE A 137 5.48 8.54 11.74
C PHE A 137 5.19 7.46 10.68
N MET A 138 3.99 6.87 10.65
CA MET A 138 3.59 5.96 9.57
C MET A 138 3.46 6.67 8.24
N ILE A 139 3.19 7.99 8.22
CA ILE A 139 3.09 8.79 6.99
C ILE A 139 4.44 8.87 6.25
N PRO A 140 5.54 9.39 6.86
CA PRO A 140 6.84 9.43 6.18
C PRO A 140 7.41 8.03 5.94
N LEU A 141 7.10 7.05 6.80
CA LEU A 141 7.50 5.65 6.56
C LEU A 141 6.85 5.11 5.29
N ALA A 142 5.53 5.22 5.15
CA ALA A 142 4.80 4.81 3.95
C ALA A 142 5.28 5.56 2.70
N GLY A 143 5.47 6.87 2.81
CA GLY A 143 6.03 7.70 1.74
C GLY A 143 7.43 7.23 1.30
N GLY A 144 8.33 6.96 2.25
CA GLY A 144 9.69 6.48 1.95
C GLY A 144 9.70 5.12 1.26
N VAL A 145 8.88 4.18 1.72
CA VAL A 145 8.76 2.85 1.10
C VAL A 145 8.13 2.97 -0.30
N LEU A 146 7.13 3.83 -0.46
CA LEU A 146 6.50 4.10 -1.75
C LEU A 146 7.48 4.76 -2.73
N LEU A 147 8.31 5.71 -2.28
CA LEU A 147 9.39 6.28 -3.09
C LEU A 147 10.37 5.22 -3.56
N LEU A 148 10.82 4.35 -2.66
CA LEU A 148 11.73 3.26 -3.01
C LEU A 148 11.13 2.36 -4.10
N GLN A 149 9.86 2.00 -3.96
CA GLN A 149 9.16 1.23 -4.98
C GLN A 149 9.00 2.02 -6.29
N GLY A 150 8.66 3.30 -6.23
CA GLY A 150 8.53 4.15 -7.41
C GLY A 150 9.84 4.30 -8.19
N LEU A 151 10.99 4.37 -7.50
CA LEU A 151 12.30 4.34 -8.15
C LEU A 151 12.55 3.02 -8.91
N ALA A 152 12.09 1.89 -8.36
CA ALA A 152 12.15 0.61 -9.06
C ALA A 152 11.26 0.61 -10.32
N GLU A 153 10.07 1.20 -10.25
CA GLU A 153 9.17 1.35 -11.40
C GLU A 153 9.74 2.27 -12.49
N ILE A 154 10.35 3.39 -12.10
CA ILE A 154 11.06 4.29 -13.03
C ILE A 154 12.18 3.54 -13.75
N ALA A 155 12.97 2.75 -13.01
CA ALA A 155 14.02 1.92 -13.60
C ALA A 155 13.44 0.86 -14.55
N ARG A 156 12.28 0.27 -14.26
CA ARG A 156 11.57 -0.64 -15.19
C ARG A 156 11.16 0.07 -16.47
N CYS A 157 10.65 1.30 -16.37
CA CYS A 157 10.27 2.10 -17.55
C CYS A 157 11.50 2.39 -18.43
N MET A 158 12.63 2.80 -17.83
CA MET A 158 13.88 3.03 -18.55
C MET A 158 14.39 1.76 -19.26
N LEU A 159 14.31 0.60 -18.61
CA LEU A 159 14.65 -0.69 -19.23
C LEU A 159 13.71 -1.04 -20.39
N CYS A 160 12.41 -0.86 -20.21
CA CYS A 160 11.43 -1.14 -21.27
C CYS A 160 11.61 -0.23 -22.49
N LEU A 161 11.95 1.05 -22.28
CA LEU A 161 12.28 1.97 -23.37
C LEU A 161 13.49 1.49 -24.18
N ARG A 162 14.53 1.01 -23.50
CA ARG A 162 15.75 0.48 -24.14
C ARG A 162 15.47 -0.85 -24.86
N ASP A 163 14.96 -1.84 -24.12
CA ASP A 163 14.90 -3.24 -24.54
C ASP A 163 13.61 -3.57 -25.32
N GLY A 164 12.61 -2.69 -25.26
CA GLY A 164 11.31 -2.86 -25.93
C GLY A 164 10.36 -3.86 -25.25
N GLN A 165 10.75 -4.40 -24.09
CA GLN A 165 9.98 -5.38 -23.33
C GLN A 165 10.01 -5.04 -21.84
N TRP A 166 8.90 -5.30 -21.15
CA TRP A 166 8.79 -5.06 -19.72
C TRP A 166 9.62 -6.07 -18.91
N PRO A 167 10.43 -5.62 -17.93
CA PRO A 167 11.10 -6.52 -17.00
C PRO A 167 10.09 -7.31 -16.17
N ARG A 168 10.41 -8.57 -15.86
CA ARG A 168 9.54 -9.43 -15.04
C ARG A 168 9.35 -8.85 -13.63
N ARG A 169 8.12 -8.93 -13.12
CA ARG A 169 7.75 -8.64 -11.73
C ARG A 169 7.77 -9.93 -10.90
N GLY A 170 7.86 -9.81 -9.58
CA GLY A 170 7.68 -10.96 -8.69
C GLY A 170 6.21 -11.41 -8.69
N ALA A 171 5.96 -12.71 -8.84
CA ALA A 171 4.63 -13.30 -8.79
C ALA A 171 3.91 -12.92 -7.47
N ASP A 172 2.60 -12.77 -7.53
CA ASP A 172 1.74 -12.67 -6.35
C ASP A 172 0.74 -13.81 -6.32
N VAL A 173 -0.03 -13.90 -5.24
CA VAL A 173 -1.21 -14.76 -5.21
C VAL A 173 -2.19 -14.23 -6.27
N GLU A 174 -2.28 -14.92 -7.40
CA GLU A 174 -3.35 -14.65 -8.36
C GLU A 174 -4.67 -15.01 -7.69
N GLU A 175 -5.60 -14.06 -7.69
CA GLU A 175 -6.95 -14.32 -7.24
C GLU A 175 -7.51 -15.41 -8.16
N VAL A 176 -7.82 -16.55 -7.55
CA VAL A 176 -8.32 -17.70 -8.28
C VAL A 176 -9.73 -17.34 -8.76
N ASP A 177 -9.84 -17.01 -10.04
CA ASP A 177 -11.11 -16.79 -10.69
C ASP A 177 -11.92 -18.09 -10.66
N VAL A 178 -12.96 -18.10 -9.81
CA VAL A 178 -13.77 -19.28 -9.51
C VAL A 178 -14.60 -19.67 -10.73
N GLU A 179 -15.01 -18.70 -11.54
CA GLU A 179 -15.71 -18.88 -12.80
C GLU A 179 -14.79 -19.57 -13.83
N LYS A 180 -13.57 -19.07 -13.98
CA LYS A 180 -12.56 -19.67 -14.87
C LYS A 180 -12.17 -21.09 -14.43
N LEU A 181 -12.07 -21.34 -13.12
CA LEU A 181 -11.89 -22.70 -12.59
C LEU A 181 -13.08 -23.62 -12.89
N LYS A 182 -14.32 -23.12 -12.76
CA LYS A 182 -15.52 -23.88 -13.09
C LYS A 182 -15.56 -24.24 -14.58
N GLU A 183 -15.19 -23.32 -15.46
CA GLU A 183 -15.08 -23.57 -16.91
C GLU A 183 -14.04 -24.67 -17.20
N MET A 184 -12.84 -24.58 -16.64
CA MET A 184 -11.79 -25.62 -16.82
C MET A 184 -12.22 -27.00 -16.31
N VAL A 185 -12.98 -27.07 -15.20
CA VAL A 185 -13.50 -28.33 -14.65
C VAL A 185 -14.66 -28.89 -15.49
N GLN A 186 -15.45 -28.02 -16.15
CA GLN A 186 -16.52 -28.45 -17.05
C GLN A 186 -15.98 -28.90 -18.42
N GLU A 187 -14.98 -28.21 -18.97
CA GLU A 187 -14.32 -28.60 -20.22
C GLU A 187 -13.52 -29.89 -20.07
N GLY A 188 -12.91 -30.14 -18.90
CA GLY A 188 -12.19 -31.40 -18.63
C GLY A 188 -13.07 -32.63 -18.39
N LYS A 189 -14.40 -32.50 -18.47
CA LYS A 189 -15.38 -33.60 -18.32
C LYS A 189 -16.10 -33.98 -19.62
N ALA A 190 -15.74 -33.36 -20.75
CA ALA A 190 -16.19 -33.73 -22.10
C ALA A 190 -15.13 -34.59 -22.81
#